data_AF-A0A7R9TIE3-F1
#
_entry.id   AF-A0A7R9TIE3-F1
#
_cell.length_a   1.000
_cell.length_b   1.000
_cell.length_c   1.000
_cell.angle_alpha   90.00
_cell.angle_beta   90.00
_cell.angle_gamma   90.00
#
_symmetry.space_group_name_H-M   'P 1'
#
loop_
_entity.id
_entity.type
_entity.pdbx_description
1 polymer ?
#
loop_
_entity_poly.entity_id
_entity_poly.type
_entity_poly.pdbx_seq_one_letter_code
_entity_poly.pdbx_strand_id
1 'polypeptide(L)'
;ADVSKHTVEYTMDLAVRGDPLANAVTLHMVTFADVRIPPIVHELTAARPRREGARAQTVHMVMPLYERKEEFEGFVARAAALRGDFRLVLVDYSPAEVRAPALAAAADAGVRIDRIDRSHESFNGSRAIALRAGIDKIAADAASAGERDEVVFAVDTDMELPPDFVSTILARVVPGRRVFVPVCFSFHQGRSRDTLVAAAKAKGVPWNRPQHLYGQGWWRSEGSGMMAAYLSDLIAVGSYDETITGYGTEDTDLMTRFEKAGYQVYRSKEPFYYHLWHPPSRFGGHQGLHPGSAVPDGKAKADSAASAAGGEGAASKAELTAEAKKPEVRVHTPTPLRSK
;
A
#
# COMPACT_ATOMS: atom_id res chain seq x y z
N ALA A 1 -12.70 50.41 -12.90
CA ALA A 1 -11.24 50.29 -12.82
C ALA A 1 -10.86 49.10 -13.66
N ASP A 2 -10.07 49.36 -14.69
CA ASP A 2 -9.70 48.44 -15.76
C ASP A 2 -8.89 47.26 -15.20
N VAL A 3 -9.41 46.03 -15.30
CA VAL A 3 -8.63 44.82 -14.95
C VAL A 3 -7.98 44.35 -16.23
N SER A 4 -6.85 44.94 -16.56
CA SER A 4 -6.03 44.52 -17.68
C SER A 4 -5.62 43.06 -17.49
N LYS A 5 -6.18 42.17 -18.31
CA LYS A 5 -5.78 40.77 -18.39
C LYS A 5 -4.34 40.73 -18.89
N HIS A 6 -3.43 40.15 -18.11
CA HIS A 6 -2.06 39.90 -18.57
C HIS A 6 -1.92 38.40 -18.81
N THR A 7 -1.91 38.01 -20.07
CA THR A 7 -1.51 36.65 -20.47
C THR A 7 0.01 36.63 -20.47
N VAL A 8 0.61 35.83 -19.60
CA VAL A 8 2.06 35.56 -19.66
C VAL A 8 2.23 34.19 -20.30
N GLU A 9 2.74 34.17 -21.53
CA GLU A 9 3.09 32.93 -22.22
C GLU A 9 4.49 32.48 -21.77
N TYR A 10 4.57 31.25 -21.26
CA TYR A 10 5.83 30.57 -21.01
C TYR A 10 6.01 29.49 -22.07
N THR A 11 7.06 29.60 -22.88
CA THR A 11 7.49 28.52 -23.77
C THR A 11 8.60 27.75 -23.07
N MET A 12 8.37 26.47 -22.80
CA MET A 12 9.42 25.56 -22.31
C MET A 12 9.82 24.62 -23.44
N ASP A 13 11.08 24.69 -23.86
CA ASP A 13 11.66 23.71 -24.78
C ASP A 13 12.04 22.44 -24.01
N LEU A 14 11.18 21.42 -24.10
CA LEU A 14 11.49 20.08 -23.58
C LEU A 14 12.30 19.32 -24.63
N ALA A 15 13.63 19.38 -24.54
CA ALA A 15 14.51 18.54 -25.35
C ALA A 15 14.51 17.10 -24.80
N VAL A 16 13.73 16.21 -25.42
CA VAL A 16 13.87 14.76 -25.22
C VAL A 16 15.13 14.32 -25.97
N ARG A 17 16.16 13.85 -25.24
CA ARG A 17 17.38 13.30 -25.87
C ARG A 17 17.02 12.08 -26.74
N GLY A 18 17.19 12.21 -28.05
CA GLY A 18 17.27 11.07 -28.97
C GLY A 18 16.29 11.04 -30.15
N ASP A 19 15.41 12.03 -30.31
CA ASP A 19 14.46 12.07 -31.43
C ASP A 19 14.52 13.42 -32.16
N PRO A 20 14.98 13.49 -33.43
CA PRO A 20 15.00 14.73 -34.21
C PRO A 20 13.60 15.20 -34.67
N LEU A 21 12.52 14.50 -34.29
CA LEU A 21 11.14 14.85 -34.65
C LEU A 21 10.18 14.99 -33.44
N ALA A 22 10.68 15.17 -32.22
CA ALA A 22 9.82 15.43 -31.07
C ALA A 22 9.08 16.77 -31.23
N ASN A 23 7.78 16.68 -31.55
CA ASN A 23 6.89 17.84 -31.64
C ASN A 23 6.90 18.61 -30.32
N ALA A 24 7.14 19.92 -30.40
CA ALA A 24 7.04 20.82 -29.26
C ALA A 24 5.63 20.73 -28.64
N VAL A 25 5.55 20.43 -27.34
CA VAL A 25 4.29 20.44 -26.60
C VAL A 25 4.11 21.83 -26.00
N THR A 26 3.21 22.63 -26.58
CA THR A 26 2.83 23.93 -26.00
C THR A 26 1.78 23.72 -24.91
N LEU A 27 2.15 24.01 -23.65
CA LEU A 27 1.23 23.96 -22.52
C LEU A 27 0.64 25.35 -22.27
N HIS A 28 -0.67 25.54 -22.50
CA HIS A 28 -1.35 26.79 -22.20
C HIS A 28 -1.85 26.78 -20.76
N MET A 29 -1.17 27.53 -19.87
CA MET A 29 -1.67 27.78 -18.52
C MET A 29 -2.31 29.17 -18.43
N VAL A 30 -3.57 29.23 -18.00
CA VAL A 30 -4.29 30.48 -17.72
C VAL A 30 -4.37 30.64 -16.21
N THR A 31 -3.69 31.65 -15.65
CA THR A 31 -3.76 31.96 -14.22
C THR A 31 -4.75 33.09 -13.95
N PHE A 32 -5.51 32.97 -12.86
CA PHE A 32 -6.39 34.02 -12.35
C PHE A 32 -5.79 34.60 -11.06
N ALA A 33 -5.40 35.88 -11.13
CA ALA A 33 -5.06 36.83 -10.06
C ALA A 33 -4.18 36.38 -8.85
N ASP A 34 -3.01 37.04 -8.74
CA ASP A 34 -2.24 37.40 -7.53
C ASP A 34 -2.02 36.35 -6.42
N VAL A 35 -1.53 35.17 -6.78
CA VAL A 35 -0.74 34.34 -5.85
C VAL A 35 0.72 34.42 -6.27
N ARG A 36 1.55 35.18 -5.52
CA ARG A 36 3.01 35.08 -5.63
C ARG A 36 3.45 33.73 -5.06
N ILE A 37 3.46 32.71 -5.91
CA ILE A 37 4.18 31.46 -5.64
C ILE A 37 5.66 31.78 -5.89
N PRO A 38 6.55 31.69 -4.89
CA PRO A 38 7.99 31.83 -5.16
C PRO A 38 8.37 30.76 -6.18
N PRO A 39 9.20 31.06 -7.19
CA PRO A 39 9.63 30.07 -8.15
C PRO A 39 10.29 28.93 -7.39
N ILE A 40 9.66 27.75 -7.39
CA ILE A 40 10.31 26.52 -6.99
C ILE A 40 11.34 26.27 -8.08
N VAL A 41 12.56 26.78 -7.87
CA VAL A 41 13.72 26.32 -8.62
C VAL A 41 13.95 24.90 -8.14
N HIS A 42 13.38 23.94 -8.86
CA HIS A 42 13.96 22.61 -8.88
C HIS A 42 15.36 22.80 -9.46
N GLU A 43 16.37 22.88 -8.59
CA GLU A 43 17.70 22.44 -8.97
C GLU A 43 17.53 20.96 -9.31
N LEU A 44 17.21 20.70 -10.58
CA LEU A 44 17.53 19.45 -11.24
C LEU A 44 19.05 19.36 -11.11
N THR A 45 19.52 18.81 -9.99
CA THR A 45 20.87 18.28 -9.90
C THR A 45 20.98 17.35 -11.10
N ALA A 46 21.74 17.79 -12.10
CA ALA A 46 21.93 17.06 -13.33
C ALA A 46 22.20 15.61 -12.94
N ALA A 47 21.32 14.70 -13.37
CA ALA A 47 21.48 13.28 -13.10
C ALA A 47 22.92 12.93 -13.48
N ARG A 48 23.72 12.48 -12.50
CA ARG A 48 25.07 11.99 -12.77
C ARG A 48 24.96 11.06 -13.98
N PRO A 49 25.76 11.24 -15.03
CA PRO A 49 25.68 10.36 -16.20
C PRO A 49 25.75 8.91 -15.70
N ARG A 50 24.78 8.10 -16.12
CA ARG A 50 24.81 6.65 -15.86
C ARG A 50 26.18 6.17 -16.30
N ARG A 51 26.98 5.65 -15.36
CA ARG A 51 28.21 4.95 -15.73
C ARG A 51 27.80 3.80 -16.65
N GLU A 52 28.26 3.81 -17.89
CA GLU A 52 28.07 2.67 -18.80
C GLU A 52 28.59 1.41 -18.09
N GLY A 53 27.77 0.36 -18.04
CA GLY A 53 28.06 -0.87 -17.29
C GLY A 53 27.59 -0.89 -15.82
N ALA A 54 26.99 0.16 -15.29
CA ALA A 54 26.37 0.11 -13.96
C ALA A 54 25.10 -0.78 -13.98
N ARG A 55 25.11 -1.85 -13.17
CA ARG A 55 23.91 -2.65 -12.87
C ARG A 55 22.75 -1.73 -12.46
N ALA A 56 21.56 -1.98 -13.00
CA ALA A 56 20.35 -1.26 -12.63
C ALA A 56 20.12 -1.38 -11.11
N GLN A 57 19.69 -0.29 -10.47
CA GLN A 57 19.32 -0.33 -9.06
C GLN A 57 18.08 -1.21 -8.89
N THR A 58 18.17 -2.26 -8.08
CA THR A 58 17.04 -3.13 -7.75
C THR A 58 16.23 -2.50 -6.61
N VAL A 59 14.90 -2.56 -6.70
CA VAL A 59 13.98 -2.28 -5.57
C VAL A 59 13.48 -3.60 -4.99
N HIS A 60 13.73 -3.85 -3.71
CA HIS A 60 13.27 -5.02 -2.98
C HIS A 60 11.96 -4.73 -2.28
N MET A 61 10.89 -5.39 -2.71
CA MET A 61 9.55 -5.26 -2.15
C MET A 61 9.39 -6.26 -1.02
N VAL A 62 9.42 -5.83 0.24
CA VAL A 62 9.24 -6.73 1.38
C VAL A 62 7.75 -6.86 1.67
N MET A 63 7.25 -8.09 1.56
CA MET A 63 5.83 -8.42 1.65
C MET A 63 5.59 -9.49 2.71
N PRO A 64 5.00 -9.14 3.85
CA PRO A 64 4.42 -10.10 4.78
C PRO A 64 3.20 -10.80 4.14
N LEU A 65 3.08 -12.11 4.32
CA LEU A 65 1.92 -12.86 3.87
C LEU A 65 1.34 -13.76 4.96
N TYR A 66 0.06 -13.54 5.26
CA TYR A 66 -0.70 -14.35 6.20
C TYR A 66 -2.21 -14.32 5.89
N GLU A 67 -2.82 -15.48 5.67
CA GLU A 67 -4.28 -15.62 5.42
C GLU A 67 -4.81 -14.67 4.31
N ARG A 68 -3.99 -14.42 3.29
CA ARG A 68 -4.23 -13.44 2.20
C ARG A 68 -3.94 -14.03 0.83
N LYS A 69 -4.36 -15.28 0.62
CA LYS A 69 -4.00 -16.06 -0.57
C LYS A 69 -4.48 -15.35 -1.83
N GLU A 70 -5.75 -15.00 -1.89
CA GLU A 70 -6.39 -14.39 -3.05
C GLU A 70 -5.78 -13.02 -3.38
N GLU A 71 -5.50 -12.20 -2.36
CA GLU A 71 -4.85 -10.90 -2.55
C GLU A 71 -3.42 -11.07 -3.09
N PHE A 72 -2.67 -12.05 -2.56
CA PHE A 72 -1.33 -12.36 -3.04
C PHE A 72 -1.31 -12.88 -4.48
N GLU A 73 -2.19 -13.83 -4.83
CA GLU A 73 -2.33 -14.34 -6.20
C GLU A 73 -2.64 -13.19 -7.17
N GLY A 74 -3.58 -12.32 -6.77
CA GLY A 74 -3.88 -11.12 -7.52
C GLY A 74 -2.68 -10.19 -7.67
N PHE A 75 -1.93 -9.94 -6.58
CA PHE A 75 -0.76 -9.07 -6.60
C PHE A 75 0.30 -9.58 -7.56
N VAL A 76 0.64 -10.87 -7.47
CA VAL A 76 1.63 -11.52 -8.33
C VAL A 76 1.24 -11.42 -9.80
N ALA A 77 -0.02 -11.68 -10.13
CA ALA A 77 -0.51 -11.56 -11.51
C ALA A 77 -0.33 -10.15 -12.07
N ARG A 78 -0.44 -9.12 -11.22
CA ARG A 78 -0.22 -7.72 -11.59
C ARG A 78 1.24 -7.32 -11.59
N ALA A 79 2.07 -7.95 -10.76
CA ALA A 79 3.51 -7.68 -10.67
C ALA A 79 4.23 -7.89 -12.02
N ALA A 80 3.73 -8.80 -12.86
CA ALA A 80 4.20 -9.03 -14.22
C ALA A 80 4.15 -7.78 -15.12
N ALA A 81 3.24 -6.83 -14.84
CA ALA A 81 3.10 -5.60 -15.60
C ALA A 81 3.97 -4.45 -15.08
N LEU A 82 4.68 -4.64 -13.96
CA LEU A 82 5.56 -3.63 -13.40
C LEU A 82 6.86 -3.55 -14.21
N ARG A 83 7.34 -2.32 -14.40
CA ARG A 83 8.54 -2.01 -15.18
C ARG A 83 9.68 -1.61 -14.25
N GLY A 84 10.89 -1.94 -14.68
CA GLY A 84 12.11 -1.69 -13.93
C GLY A 84 12.60 -2.92 -13.18
N ASP A 85 13.71 -2.77 -12.48
CA ASP A 85 14.36 -3.89 -11.79
C ASP A 85 13.84 -3.98 -10.34
N PHE A 86 13.07 -5.02 -10.04
CA PHE A 86 12.53 -5.24 -8.70
C PHE A 86 12.58 -6.72 -8.30
N ARG A 87 12.53 -6.98 -6.99
CA ARG A 87 12.48 -8.33 -6.42
C ARG A 87 11.47 -8.34 -5.30
N LEU A 88 10.60 -9.34 -5.27
CA LEU A 88 9.66 -9.54 -4.16
C LEU A 88 10.35 -10.40 -3.09
N VAL A 89 10.52 -9.86 -1.89
CA VAL A 89 11.00 -10.59 -0.71
C VAL A 89 9.78 -10.94 0.13
N LEU A 90 9.35 -12.19 0.00
CA LEU A 90 8.08 -12.67 0.50
C LEU A 90 8.27 -13.40 1.83
N VAL A 91 7.77 -12.82 2.91
CA VAL A 91 7.85 -13.39 4.26
C VAL A 91 6.55 -14.09 4.56
N ASP A 92 6.57 -15.41 4.42
CA ASP A 92 5.36 -16.22 4.32
C ASP A 92 5.09 -17.06 5.54
N TYR A 93 3.92 -16.86 6.13
CA TYR A 93 3.41 -17.64 7.25
C TYR A 93 2.34 -18.66 6.82
N SER A 94 2.11 -18.83 5.51
CA SER A 94 1.11 -19.75 4.94
C SER A 94 1.77 -21.05 4.46
N PRO A 95 1.09 -22.21 4.49
CA PRO A 95 1.67 -23.45 3.96
C PRO A 95 2.08 -23.33 2.48
N ALA A 96 3.18 -23.98 2.09
CA ALA A 96 3.76 -23.85 0.75
C ALA A 96 2.80 -24.26 -0.38
N GLU A 97 2.03 -25.31 -0.15
CA GLU A 97 1.09 -25.91 -1.11
C GLU A 97 -0.01 -24.91 -1.49
N VAL A 98 -0.39 -24.03 -0.57
CA VAL A 98 -1.43 -23.01 -0.77
C VAL A 98 -1.02 -22.02 -1.86
N ARG A 99 0.28 -21.85 -2.12
CA ARG A 99 0.83 -20.77 -2.96
C ARG A 99 1.66 -21.24 -4.14
N ALA A 100 1.93 -22.54 -4.25
CA ALA A 100 2.69 -23.11 -5.35
C ALA A 100 2.18 -22.64 -6.74
N PRO A 101 0.86 -22.55 -7.01
CA PRO A 101 0.38 -22.03 -8.29
C PRO A 101 0.76 -20.56 -8.55
N ALA A 102 0.62 -19.68 -7.56
CA ALA A 102 1.01 -18.27 -7.71
C ALA A 102 2.52 -18.10 -7.87
N LEU A 103 3.32 -18.86 -7.12
CA LEU A 103 4.79 -18.82 -7.26
C LEU A 103 5.24 -19.30 -8.63
N ALA A 104 4.61 -20.36 -9.17
CA ALA A 104 4.87 -20.82 -10.53
C ALA A 104 4.49 -19.76 -11.57
N ALA A 105 3.29 -19.19 -11.46
CA ALA A 105 2.84 -18.13 -12.36
C ALA A 105 3.73 -16.87 -12.30
N ALA A 106 4.24 -16.52 -11.11
CA ALA A 106 5.21 -15.45 -10.95
C ALA A 106 6.50 -15.73 -11.73
N ALA A 107 7.03 -16.94 -11.59
CA ALA A 107 8.25 -17.37 -12.25
C ALA A 107 8.09 -17.37 -13.78
N ASP A 108 6.96 -17.90 -14.28
CA ASP A 108 6.62 -17.90 -15.70
C ASP A 108 6.51 -16.47 -16.26
N ALA A 109 6.04 -15.53 -15.45
CA ALA A 109 5.96 -14.10 -15.78
C ALA A 109 7.29 -13.35 -15.58
N GLY A 110 8.36 -14.01 -15.16
CA GLY A 110 9.67 -13.40 -14.89
C GLY A 110 9.75 -12.56 -13.62
N VAL A 111 8.77 -12.66 -12.72
CA VAL A 111 8.78 -11.98 -11.42
C VAL A 111 9.71 -12.74 -10.48
N ARG A 112 10.78 -12.07 -10.03
CA ARG A 112 11.74 -12.67 -9.09
C ARG A 112 11.20 -12.59 -7.67
N ILE A 113 11.04 -13.75 -7.04
CA ILE A 113 10.55 -13.88 -5.67
C ILE A 113 11.60 -14.63 -4.84
N ASP A 114 12.04 -13.99 -3.75
CA ASP A 114 12.78 -14.64 -2.69
C ASP A 114 11.84 -14.91 -1.53
N ARG A 115 11.58 -16.19 -1.25
CA ARG A 115 10.69 -16.59 -0.16
C ARG A 115 11.48 -16.83 1.12
N ILE A 116 11.01 -16.24 2.22
CA ILE A 116 11.35 -16.62 3.59
C ILE A 116 10.19 -17.46 4.11
N ASP A 117 10.42 -18.76 4.31
CA ASP A 117 9.38 -19.68 4.77
C ASP A 117 9.27 -19.67 6.29
N ARG A 118 8.13 -19.19 6.79
CA ARG A 118 7.75 -19.15 8.20
C ARG A 118 6.42 -19.87 8.43
N SER A 119 6.00 -20.74 7.52
CA SER A 119 4.73 -21.48 7.62
C SER A 119 4.63 -22.41 8.83
N HIS A 120 5.77 -22.72 9.44
CA HIS A 120 5.88 -23.53 10.65
C HIS A 120 5.66 -22.72 11.93
N GLU A 121 5.57 -21.40 11.83
CA GLU A 121 5.45 -20.50 12.98
C GLU A 121 4.02 -20.02 13.17
N SER A 122 3.60 -19.90 14.43
CA SER A 122 2.36 -19.22 14.77
C SER A 122 2.53 -17.72 14.54
N PHE A 123 1.89 -17.18 13.50
CA PHE A 123 1.86 -15.74 13.29
C PHE A 123 1.18 -15.04 14.47
N ASN A 124 1.94 -14.19 15.16
CA ASN A 124 1.47 -13.44 16.34
C ASN A 124 0.76 -12.13 15.99
N GLY A 125 0.51 -11.88 14.70
CA GLY A 125 -0.11 -10.64 14.22
C GLY A 125 0.87 -9.48 14.06
N SER A 126 2.18 -9.65 14.31
CA SER A 126 3.17 -8.58 14.14
C SER A 126 3.64 -8.47 12.69
N ARG A 127 3.23 -7.38 12.04
CA ARG A 127 3.77 -6.99 10.73
C ARG A 127 5.25 -6.57 10.82
N ALA A 128 5.65 -5.92 11.91
CA ALA A 128 7.02 -5.45 12.15
C ALA A 128 8.04 -6.59 12.08
N ILE A 129 7.77 -7.73 12.74
CA ILE A 129 8.64 -8.91 12.72
C ILE A 129 8.83 -9.45 11.29
N ALA A 130 7.76 -9.48 10.50
CA ALA A 130 7.81 -9.96 9.12
C ALA A 130 8.64 -9.03 8.24
N LEU A 131 8.40 -7.71 8.33
CA LEU A 131 9.16 -6.72 7.57
C LEU A 131 10.63 -6.71 7.95
N ARG A 132 10.93 -6.82 9.26
CA ARG A 132 12.30 -6.91 9.76
C ARG A 132 13.02 -8.13 9.18
N ALA A 133 12.40 -9.31 9.22
CA ALA A 133 12.98 -10.53 8.65
C ALA A 133 13.30 -10.40 7.16
N GLY A 134 12.43 -9.72 6.38
CA GLY A 134 12.69 -9.43 4.98
C GLY A 134 13.88 -8.49 4.77
N ILE A 135 13.98 -7.42 5.57
CA ILE A 135 15.10 -6.47 5.53
C ILE A 135 16.42 -7.17 5.91
N ASP A 136 16.42 -7.99 6.96
CA ASP A 136 17.61 -8.71 7.42
C ASP A 136 18.11 -9.70 6.37
N LYS A 137 17.19 -10.37 5.65
CA LYS A 137 17.57 -11.21 4.50
C LYS A 137 18.25 -10.38 3.40
N ILE A 138 17.69 -9.24 3.03
CA ILE A 138 18.28 -8.36 2.00
C ILE A 138 19.67 -7.91 2.45
N ALA A 139 19.85 -7.58 3.73
CA ALA A 139 21.14 -7.21 4.29
C ALA A 139 22.18 -8.34 4.22
N ALA A 140 21.79 -9.57 4.56
CA ALA A 140 22.67 -10.73 4.46
C ALA A 140 23.09 -11.02 3.00
N ASP A 141 22.15 -10.90 2.06
CA ASP A 141 22.42 -11.09 0.64
C ASP A 141 23.33 -9.97 0.08
N ALA A 142 23.08 -8.71 0.46
CA ALA A 142 23.87 -7.55 0.04
C ALA A 142 25.30 -7.60 0.56
N ALA A 143 25.50 -8.00 1.83
CA ALA A 143 26.82 -8.21 2.41
C ALA A 143 27.66 -9.23 1.61
N SER A 144 27.00 -10.14 0.90
CA SER A 144 27.64 -11.17 0.07
C SER A 144 27.86 -10.74 -1.39
N ALA A 145 27.22 -9.66 -1.86
CA ALA A 145 27.13 -9.29 -3.27
C ALA A 145 27.86 -8.01 -3.69
N GLY A 146 28.40 -7.23 -2.73
CA GLY A 146 29.25 -6.04 -2.99
C GLY A 146 28.62 -4.69 -2.59
N GLU A 147 29.36 -3.61 -2.84
CA GLU A 147 29.22 -2.27 -2.21
C GLU A 147 27.97 -1.42 -2.55
N ARG A 148 27.00 -1.92 -3.33
CA ARG A 148 25.83 -1.11 -3.68
C ARG A 148 24.76 -1.21 -2.63
N ASP A 149 24.34 -0.06 -2.13
CA ASP A 149 23.22 0.05 -1.22
C ASP A 149 21.90 -0.25 -1.95
N GLU A 150 21.11 -1.15 -1.36
CA GLU A 150 19.86 -1.63 -1.92
C GLU A 150 18.70 -0.70 -1.53
N VAL A 151 17.63 -0.67 -2.33
CA VAL A 151 16.41 0.09 -1.97
C VAL A 151 15.34 -0.89 -1.55
N VAL A 152 14.79 -0.68 -0.35
CA VAL A 152 13.71 -1.50 0.19
C VAL A 152 12.40 -0.75 0.09
N PHE A 153 11.31 -1.44 -0.24
CA PHE A 153 9.94 -0.94 -0.19
C PHE A 153 9.05 -1.90 0.59
N ALA A 154 8.53 -1.47 1.74
CA ALA A 154 7.53 -2.23 2.49
C ALA A 154 6.17 -2.15 1.78
N VAL A 155 5.56 -3.30 1.48
CA VAL A 155 4.33 -3.39 0.69
C VAL A 155 3.38 -4.47 1.25
N ASP A 156 2.09 -4.18 1.20
CA ASP A 156 1.03 -5.11 1.60
C ASP A 156 0.51 -5.86 0.36
N THR A 157 -0.09 -7.04 0.58
CA THR A 157 -0.53 -7.94 -0.51
C THR A 157 -1.72 -7.40 -1.30
N ASP A 158 -2.50 -6.50 -0.70
CA ASP A 158 -3.71 -5.90 -1.26
C ASP A 158 -3.44 -4.56 -1.96
N MET A 159 -2.16 -4.25 -2.22
CA MET A 159 -1.78 -3.07 -2.98
C MET A 159 -1.96 -3.27 -4.50
N GLU A 160 -2.44 -2.21 -5.14
CA GLU A 160 -2.25 -1.94 -6.55
C GLU A 160 -1.12 -0.90 -6.69
N LEU A 161 -0.16 -1.17 -7.56
CA LEU A 161 0.94 -0.26 -7.85
C LEU A 161 0.95 0.11 -9.34
N PRO A 162 1.40 1.33 -9.70
CA PRO A 162 1.50 1.70 -11.10
C PRO A 162 2.64 0.97 -11.81
N PRO A 163 2.56 0.78 -13.14
CA PRO A 163 3.61 0.10 -13.91
C PRO A 163 5.00 0.73 -13.80
N ASP A 164 5.12 2.03 -13.49
CA ASP A 164 6.38 2.76 -13.33
C ASP A 164 6.81 2.92 -11.86
N PHE A 165 6.28 2.10 -10.94
CA PHE A 165 6.56 2.24 -9.51
C PHE A 165 8.07 2.25 -9.21
N VAL A 166 8.90 1.42 -9.86
CA VAL A 166 10.34 1.34 -9.61
C VAL A 166 11.01 2.70 -9.85
N SER A 167 10.80 3.29 -11.03
CA SER A 167 11.37 4.61 -11.36
C SER A 167 10.89 5.69 -10.40
N THR A 168 9.62 5.60 -10.00
CA THR A 168 9.00 6.48 -9.01
C THR A 168 9.71 6.38 -7.65
N ILE A 169 9.94 5.18 -7.14
CA ILE A 169 10.65 4.95 -5.86
C ILE A 169 12.05 5.54 -5.95
N LEU A 170 12.80 5.18 -6.99
CA LEU A 170 14.19 5.59 -7.17
C LEU A 170 14.37 7.10 -7.35
N ALA A 171 13.35 7.81 -7.85
CA ALA A 171 13.37 9.27 -7.95
C ALA A 171 13.08 9.97 -6.60
N ARG A 172 12.52 9.26 -5.62
CA ARG A 172 11.99 9.84 -4.37
C ARG A 172 12.80 9.47 -3.13
N VAL A 173 13.62 8.44 -3.18
CA VAL A 173 14.58 8.12 -2.12
C VAL A 173 15.95 8.73 -2.42
N VAL A 174 16.66 9.18 -1.38
CA VAL A 174 18.03 9.69 -1.47
C VAL A 174 18.82 9.13 -0.29
N PRO A 175 19.91 8.38 -0.51
CA PRO A 175 20.63 7.73 0.57
C PRO A 175 21.14 8.75 1.60
N GLY A 176 20.98 8.44 2.88
CA GLY A 176 21.39 9.30 4.00
C GLY A 176 20.61 10.60 4.14
N ARG A 177 19.55 10.82 3.35
CA ARG A 177 18.85 12.12 3.31
C ARG A 177 17.34 12.04 3.21
N ARG A 178 16.77 11.13 2.43
CA ARG A 178 15.34 11.14 2.12
C ARG A 178 14.76 9.74 1.99
N VAL A 179 13.69 9.52 2.74
CA VAL A 179 12.83 8.34 2.62
C VAL A 179 11.52 8.73 1.96
N PHE A 180 10.85 7.79 1.31
CA PHE A 180 9.58 8.02 0.63
C PHE A 180 8.46 7.23 1.30
N VAL A 181 7.41 7.92 1.73
CA VAL A 181 6.22 7.33 2.34
C VAL A 181 5.01 7.74 1.51
N PRO A 182 4.61 6.94 0.49
CA PRO A 182 3.48 7.28 -0.37
C PRO A 182 2.19 7.40 0.43
N VAL A 183 1.42 8.46 0.14
CA VAL A 183 0.04 8.59 0.62
C VAL A 183 -0.85 7.81 -0.34
N CYS A 184 -1.14 6.57 0.02
CA CYS A 184 -1.99 5.66 -0.76
C CYS A 184 -3.47 6.04 -0.66
N PHE A 185 -4.25 5.65 -1.67
CA PHE A 185 -5.71 5.78 -1.67
C PHE A 185 -6.37 4.45 -1.28
N SER A 186 -7.09 4.45 -0.16
CA SER A 186 -7.81 3.28 0.35
C SER A 186 -9.24 3.27 -0.13
N PHE A 187 -9.68 2.14 -0.65
CA PHE A 187 -11.06 1.96 -1.09
C PHE A 187 -12.01 1.59 0.05
N HIS A 188 -13.28 2.01 -0.06
CA HIS A 188 -14.35 1.66 0.89
C HIS A 188 -14.70 0.17 0.88
N GLN A 189 -15.44 -0.26 1.90
CA GLN A 189 -15.95 -1.62 1.99
C GLN A 189 -16.68 -2.07 0.72
N GLY A 190 -16.41 -3.31 0.28
CA GLY A 190 -16.96 -3.90 -0.94
C GLY A 190 -16.26 -3.48 -2.23
N ARG A 191 -15.27 -2.58 -2.19
CA ARG A 191 -14.51 -2.11 -3.36
C ARG A 191 -13.21 -2.89 -3.53
N SER A 192 -13.35 -4.21 -3.73
CA SER A 192 -12.23 -5.03 -4.20
C SER A 192 -11.89 -4.68 -5.64
N ARG A 193 -10.75 -5.18 -6.14
CA ARG A 193 -10.36 -5.00 -7.54
C ARG A 193 -11.47 -5.44 -8.50
N ASP A 194 -12.03 -6.63 -8.30
CA ASP A 194 -13.00 -7.21 -9.22
C ASP A 194 -14.28 -6.39 -9.28
N THR A 195 -14.75 -5.86 -8.14
CA THR A 195 -15.95 -5.01 -8.13
C THR A 195 -15.69 -3.66 -8.81
N LEU A 196 -14.48 -3.09 -8.66
CA LEU A 196 -14.07 -1.87 -9.35
C LEU A 196 -13.94 -2.08 -10.87
N VAL A 197 -13.32 -3.18 -11.29
CA VAL A 197 -13.17 -3.56 -12.70
C VAL A 197 -14.53 -3.81 -13.34
N ALA A 198 -15.41 -4.56 -12.69
CA ALA A 198 -16.76 -4.82 -13.18
C ALA A 198 -17.58 -3.52 -13.31
N ALA A 199 -17.52 -2.64 -12.30
CA ALA A 199 -18.21 -1.35 -12.32
C ALA A 199 -17.71 -0.43 -13.45
N ALA A 200 -16.40 -0.42 -13.70
CA ALA A 200 -15.81 0.34 -14.78
C ALA A 200 -16.18 -0.22 -16.16
N LYS A 201 -16.16 -1.55 -16.31
CA LYS A 201 -16.61 -2.25 -17.53
C LYS A 201 -18.07 -1.93 -17.85
N ALA A 202 -18.96 -1.95 -16.86
CA ALA A 202 -20.37 -1.58 -17.03
C ALA A 202 -20.56 -0.12 -17.50
N LYS A 203 -19.61 0.77 -17.20
CA LYS A 203 -19.61 2.18 -17.61
C LYS A 203 -18.82 2.45 -18.91
N GLY A 204 -18.19 1.43 -19.51
CA GLY A 204 -17.36 1.59 -20.70
C GLY A 204 -16.10 2.43 -20.47
N VAL A 205 -15.58 2.49 -19.24
CA VAL A 205 -14.38 3.29 -18.89
C VAL A 205 -13.25 2.40 -18.36
N PRO A 206 -11.97 2.82 -18.47
CA PRO A 206 -10.88 2.13 -17.81
C PRO A 206 -11.02 2.21 -16.29
N TRP A 207 -10.87 1.07 -15.61
CA TRP A 207 -11.11 0.96 -14.17
C TRP A 207 -10.12 1.75 -13.32
N ASN A 208 -8.88 1.89 -13.79
CA ASN A 208 -7.79 2.49 -13.02
C ASN A 208 -7.78 4.03 -13.09
N ARG A 209 -8.66 4.67 -13.86
CA ARG A 209 -8.69 6.14 -13.99
C ARG A 209 -9.04 6.80 -12.65
N PRO A 210 -8.14 7.61 -12.06
CA PRO A 210 -8.35 8.12 -10.72
C PRO A 210 -9.62 8.97 -10.56
N GLN A 211 -10.05 9.67 -11.62
CA GLN A 211 -11.26 10.49 -11.62
C GLN A 211 -12.54 9.68 -11.31
N HIS A 212 -12.57 8.39 -11.65
CA HIS A 212 -13.72 7.53 -11.36
C HIS A 212 -13.64 6.88 -9.96
N LEU A 213 -12.50 7.00 -9.29
CA LEU A 213 -12.17 6.25 -8.08
C LEU A 213 -12.17 7.12 -6.82
N TYR A 214 -11.92 8.43 -6.94
CA TYR A 214 -11.78 9.32 -5.79
C TYR A 214 -13.05 9.55 -4.95
N GLY A 215 -14.23 9.12 -5.42
CA GLY A 215 -15.46 9.06 -4.62
C GLY A 215 -15.74 7.70 -3.97
N GLN A 216 -14.85 6.72 -4.14
CA GLN A 216 -15.01 5.34 -3.67
C GLN A 216 -14.04 4.97 -2.55
N GLY A 217 -13.39 5.97 -1.95
CA GLY A 217 -12.35 5.77 -0.96
C GLY A 217 -11.83 7.09 -0.38
N TRP A 218 -10.69 7.02 0.29
CA TRP A 218 -10.04 8.17 0.91
C TRP A 218 -8.51 8.05 0.82
N TRP A 219 -7.83 9.20 0.90
CA TRP A 219 -6.38 9.23 1.01
C TRP A 219 -5.96 8.94 2.44
N ARG A 220 -5.03 8.00 2.63
CA ARG A 220 -4.42 7.67 3.95
C ARG A 220 -3.42 8.74 4.38
N SER A 221 -3.88 9.99 4.49
CA SER A 221 -3.02 11.17 4.72
C SER A 221 -2.23 11.09 6.03
N GLU A 222 -2.78 10.38 7.03
CA GLU A 222 -2.17 10.14 8.33
C GLU A 222 -1.45 8.79 8.43
N GLY A 223 -1.59 7.90 7.43
CA GLY A 223 -0.99 6.58 7.44
C GLY A 223 0.46 6.55 6.92
N SER A 224 1.25 5.60 7.40
CA SER A 224 2.64 5.36 6.98
C SER A 224 2.86 3.94 6.41
N GLY A 225 1.77 3.20 6.16
CA GLY A 225 1.76 1.77 5.83
C GLY A 225 2.84 1.30 4.84
N MET A 226 3.10 2.09 3.80
CA MET A 226 4.08 1.79 2.75
C MET A 226 5.24 2.77 2.88
N MET A 227 6.47 2.27 2.84
CA MET A 227 7.68 3.08 2.95
C MET A 227 8.78 2.54 2.06
N ALA A 228 9.47 3.43 1.34
CA ALA A 228 10.72 3.14 0.66
C ALA A 228 11.89 3.90 1.29
N ALA A 229 13.00 3.20 1.47
CA ALA A 229 14.25 3.75 1.98
C ALA A 229 15.43 2.94 1.45
N TYR A 230 16.62 3.52 1.51
CA TYR A 230 17.83 2.74 1.32
C TYR A 230 18.01 1.76 2.49
N LEU A 231 18.59 0.60 2.20
CA LEU A 231 18.84 -0.44 3.18
C LEU A 231 19.76 0.07 4.30
N SER A 232 20.82 0.78 3.95
CA SER A 232 21.73 1.39 4.95
C SER A 232 21.00 2.37 5.87
N ASP A 233 20.09 3.18 5.32
CA ASP A 233 19.28 4.14 6.07
C ASP A 233 18.34 3.42 7.06
N LEU A 234 17.69 2.33 6.63
CA LEU A 234 16.86 1.49 7.49
C LEU A 234 17.68 0.90 8.64
N ILE A 235 18.85 0.35 8.35
CA ILE A 235 19.74 -0.22 9.38
C ILE A 235 20.19 0.88 10.35
N ALA A 236 20.55 2.07 9.85
CA ALA A 236 21.04 3.18 10.66
C ALA A 236 20.01 3.67 11.69
N VAL A 237 18.71 3.62 11.37
CA VAL A 237 17.64 3.98 12.32
C VAL A 237 17.15 2.79 13.16
N GLY A 238 17.69 1.58 12.95
CA GLY A 238 17.34 0.37 13.71
C GLY A 238 16.26 -0.52 13.08
N SER A 239 15.86 -0.26 11.82
CA SER A 239 14.81 -0.99 11.08
C SER A 239 13.48 -1.03 11.84
N TYR A 240 12.56 -1.95 11.55
CA TYR A 240 11.30 -2.09 12.29
C TYR A 240 11.53 -2.60 13.72
N ASP A 241 10.81 -2.02 14.68
CA ASP A 241 10.81 -2.46 16.09
C ASP A 241 9.90 -3.69 16.26
N GLU A 242 10.52 -4.83 16.53
CA GLU A 242 9.86 -6.13 16.66
C GLU A 242 9.00 -6.27 17.92
N THR A 243 9.12 -5.35 18.88
CA THR A 243 8.25 -5.31 20.07
C THR A 243 6.85 -4.80 19.73
N ILE A 244 6.67 -4.15 18.58
CA ILE A 244 5.39 -3.68 18.10
C ILE A 244 4.59 -4.85 17.53
N THR A 245 3.37 -5.00 18.03
CA THR A 245 2.40 -6.02 17.57
C THR A 245 1.23 -5.34 16.87
N GLY A 246 0.60 -6.04 15.92
CA GLY A 246 -0.47 -5.49 15.08
C GLY A 246 0.06 -4.81 13.81
N TYR A 247 -0.72 -3.84 13.32
CA TYR A 247 -0.53 -3.17 12.03
C TYR A 247 -0.65 -1.64 12.17
N GLY A 248 0.21 -0.89 11.47
CA GLY A 248 0.20 0.56 11.31
C GLY A 248 1.01 1.36 12.33
N THR A 249 1.11 0.90 13.58
CA THR A 249 1.91 1.59 14.61
C THR A 249 3.40 1.49 14.31
N GLU A 250 3.84 0.35 13.77
CA GLU A 250 5.24 0.07 13.42
C GLU A 250 5.76 1.01 12.33
N ASP A 251 4.92 1.35 11.36
CA ASP A 251 5.30 2.27 10.29
C ASP A 251 5.39 3.71 10.81
N THR A 252 4.50 4.08 11.73
CA THR A 252 4.49 5.41 12.36
C THR A 252 5.72 5.60 13.25
N ASP A 253 6.08 4.57 14.01
CA ASP A 253 7.32 4.53 14.79
C ASP A 253 8.55 4.71 13.89
N LEU A 254 8.68 3.89 12.84
CA LEU A 254 9.82 3.95 11.93
C LEU A 254 9.94 5.31 11.24
N MET A 255 8.81 5.85 10.75
CA MET A 255 8.76 7.19 10.15
C MET A 255 9.24 8.26 11.14
N THR A 256 8.77 8.20 12.40
CA THR A 256 9.18 9.12 13.45
C THR A 256 10.67 9.02 13.75
N ARG A 257 11.26 7.81 13.72
CA ARG A 257 12.70 7.61 13.91
C ARG A 257 13.52 8.19 12.78
N PHE A 258 13.07 8.08 11.53
CA PHE A 258 13.69 8.76 10.40
C PHE A 258 13.70 10.28 10.57
N GLU A 259 12.57 10.89 10.94
CA GLU A 259 12.49 12.34 11.19
C GLU A 259 13.44 12.78 12.30
N LYS A 260 13.47 12.05 13.42
CA LYS A 260 14.38 12.31 14.55
C LYS A 260 15.86 12.17 14.18
N ALA A 261 16.18 11.27 13.25
CA ALA A 261 17.52 11.10 12.71
C ALA A 261 17.91 12.14 11.64
N GLY A 262 17.01 13.09 11.33
CA GLY A 262 17.28 14.20 10.40
C GLY A 262 16.97 13.89 8.93
N TYR A 263 16.31 12.78 8.64
CA TYR A 263 15.88 12.45 7.28
C TYR A 263 14.67 13.28 6.87
N GLN A 264 14.62 13.65 5.59
CA GLN A 264 13.41 14.16 4.97
C GLN A 264 12.45 13.01 4.70
N VAL A 265 11.32 12.96 5.40
CA VAL A 265 10.21 12.05 5.05
C VAL A 265 9.39 12.70 3.93
N TYR A 266 9.62 12.27 2.71
CA TYR A 266 8.87 12.75 1.55
C TYR A 266 7.53 12.01 1.46
N ARG A 267 6.43 12.77 1.49
CA ARG A 267 5.06 12.25 1.40
C ARG A 267 4.34 12.94 0.25
N SER A 268 3.72 12.15 -0.62
CA SER A 268 2.91 12.64 -1.73
C SER A 268 1.72 11.73 -1.97
N LYS A 269 0.58 12.32 -2.35
CA LYS A 269 -0.59 11.58 -2.83
C LYS A 269 -0.21 10.96 -4.17
N GLU A 270 -0.05 9.65 -4.17
CA GLU A 270 0.34 8.92 -5.36
C GLU A 270 -0.89 8.39 -6.09
N PRO A 271 -1.16 8.85 -7.33
CA PRO A 271 -2.13 8.21 -8.19
C PRO A 271 -1.76 6.73 -8.38
N PHE A 272 -2.76 5.86 -8.48
CA PHE A 272 -2.58 4.42 -8.75
C PHE A 272 -1.89 3.59 -7.66
N TYR A 273 -1.52 4.19 -6.53
CA TYR A 273 -1.18 3.48 -5.30
C TYR A 273 -2.48 3.22 -4.53
N TYR A 274 -3.17 2.14 -4.89
CA TYR A 274 -4.44 1.80 -4.28
C TYR A 274 -4.29 0.70 -3.26
N HIS A 275 -4.88 0.90 -2.09
CA HIS A 275 -5.09 -0.16 -1.11
C HIS A 275 -6.50 -0.70 -1.35
N LEU A 276 -6.55 -1.91 -1.92
CA LEU A 276 -7.80 -2.56 -2.30
C LEU A 276 -8.56 -2.99 -1.05
N TRP A 277 -9.89 -2.93 -1.09
CA TRP A 277 -10.66 -3.46 0.02
C TRP A 277 -10.67 -4.98 -0.03
N HIS A 278 -10.49 -5.58 1.15
CA HIS A 278 -10.65 -7.01 1.42
C HIS A 278 -11.32 -7.20 2.79
N PRO A 279 -11.92 -8.37 3.07
CA PRO A 279 -12.42 -8.71 4.40
C PRO A 279 -11.29 -8.71 5.46
N PRO A 280 -11.54 -8.24 6.69
CA PRO A 280 -10.51 -8.24 7.75
C PRO A 280 -10.02 -9.67 8.00
N SER A 281 -8.71 -9.82 8.26
CA SER A 281 -8.18 -11.08 8.78
C SER A 281 -8.44 -11.13 10.28
N ARG A 282 -8.20 -12.29 10.92
CA ARG A 282 -8.33 -12.46 12.37
C ARG A 282 -7.46 -11.51 13.20
N PHE A 283 -6.44 -10.91 12.58
CA PHE A 283 -5.54 -9.90 13.19
C PHE A 283 -5.70 -8.50 12.58
N GLY A 284 -6.51 -8.33 11.53
CA GLY A 284 -6.61 -7.11 10.72
C GLY A 284 -7.67 -6.11 11.18
N GLY A 285 -7.80 -5.90 12.49
CA GLY A 285 -8.88 -5.12 13.11
C GLY A 285 -8.85 -3.59 12.90
N HIS A 286 -7.87 -3.05 12.17
CA HIS A 286 -7.74 -1.61 11.96
C HIS A 286 -7.55 -1.25 10.48
N GLN A 287 -8.49 -1.65 9.61
CA GLN A 287 -8.79 -0.75 8.50
C GLN A 287 -9.40 0.49 9.13
N GLY A 288 -8.66 1.61 9.14
CA GLY A 288 -9.03 2.85 9.83
C GLY A 288 -10.51 3.18 9.66
N LEU A 289 -11.30 2.84 10.68
CA LEU A 289 -12.69 3.27 10.81
C LEU A 289 -12.64 4.75 11.12
N HIS A 290 -12.63 5.58 10.07
CA HIS A 290 -13.02 6.97 10.23
C HIS A 290 -14.54 7.02 10.47
N PRO A 291 -15.03 7.88 11.39
CA PRO A 291 -16.45 8.02 11.65
C PRO A 291 -17.13 8.61 10.40
N GLY A 292 -17.87 7.76 9.69
CA GLY A 292 -18.56 8.13 8.46
C GLY A 292 -18.92 6.97 7.53
N SER A 293 -18.42 5.75 7.79
CA SER A 293 -18.71 4.55 7.00
C SER A 293 -20.03 3.84 7.34
N ALA A 294 -20.88 4.43 8.18
CA ALA A 294 -22.22 3.89 8.41
C ALA A 294 -23.11 4.19 7.20
N VAL A 295 -23.36 3.17 6.38
CA VAL A 295 -24.54 3.16 5.51
C VAL A 295 -25.77 3.10 6.44
N PRO A 296 -26.81 3.93 6.27
CA PRO A 296 -27.99 3.84 7.11
C PRO A 296 -28.66 2.49 6.90
N ASP A 297 -29.04 1.83 8.00
CA ASP A 297 -29.86 0.62 8.00
C ASP A 297 -31.17 0.89 7.24
N GLY A 298 -31.16 0.54 5.95
CA GLY A 298 -32.36 0.45 5.14
C GLY A 298 -33.18 -0.72 5.63
N LYS A 299 -34.12 -0.45 6.54
CA LYS A 299 -35.27 -1.34 6.79
C LYS A 299 -35.93 -1.59 5.44
N ALA A 300 -35.74 -2.79 4.89
CA ALA A 300 -36.55 -3.29 3.80
C ALA A 300 -38.01 -3.29 4.27
N LYS A 301 -38.82 -2.37 3.73
CA LYS A 301 -40.26 -2.52 3.71
C LYS A 301 -40.54 -3.68 2.77
N ALA A 302 -41.02 -4.78 3.34
CA ALA A 302 -41.62 -5.86 2.59
C ALA A 302 -42.97 -5.35 2.05
N ASP A 303 -43.05 -5.16 0.74
CA ASP A 303 -44.33 -5.04 0.05
C ASP A 303 -44.89 -6.44 -0.17
N SER A 304 -46.11 -6.63 0.32
CA SER A 304 -46.87 -7.86 0.28
C SER A 304 -47.36 -8.19 -1.12
N ALA A 305 -47.10 -9.42 -1.57
CA ALA A 305 -47.93 -10.08 -2.58
C ALA A 305 -48.12 -11.55 -2.17
N ALA A 306 -49.37 -11.88 -1.88
CA ALA A 306 -49.83 -13.21 -1.54
C ALA A 306 -49.91 -14.10 -2.79
N SER A 307 -49.54 -15.38 -2.66
CA SER A 307 -50.29 -16.48 -3.29
C SER A 307 -50.07 -17.77 -2.52
N ALA A 308 -51.18 -18.45 -2.24
CA ALA A 308 -51.31 -19.67 -1.47
C ALA A 308 -51.02 -20.94 -2.27
N ALA A 309 -50.55 -21.97 -1.54
CA ALA A 309 -50.68 -23.43 -1.72
C ALA A 309 -49.45 -24.04 -1.00
N GLY A 310 -49.53 -24.83 0.06
CA GLY A 310 -50.41 -25.96 0.36
C GLY A 310 -49.49 -27.19 0.51
N GLY A 311 -49.52 -27.90 1.65
CA GLY A 311 -48.85 -29.19 1.79
C GLY A 311 -48.20 -29.44 3.15
N GLU A 312 -48.83 -30.34 3.91
CA GLU A 312 -48.52 -30.80 5.26
C GLU A 312 -47.23 -31.63 5.36
N GLY A 313 -46.68 -31.74 6.58
CA GLY A 313 -45.61 -32.68 6.92
C GLY A 313 -45.13 -32.53 8.36
N ALA A 314 -45.80 -33.22 9.29
CA ALA A 314 -45.47 -33.30 10.71
C ALA A 314 -44.36 -34.34 11.00
N ALA A 315 -43.45 -34.04 11.94
CA ALA A 315 -42.82 -34.95 12.92
C ALA A 315 -41.67 -34.18 13.63
N SER A 316 -41.90 -33.71 14.86
CA SER A 316 -41.53 -34.34 16.14
C SER A 316 -40.26 -33.74 16.75
N LYS A 317 -40.49 -33.02 17.85
CA LYS A 317 -39.53 -32.49 18.83
C LYS A 317 -38.62 -33.58 19.41
N ALA A 318 -37.34 -33.23 19.58
CA ALA A 318 -36.54 -33.67 20.70
C ALA A 318 -35.74 -32.46 21.22
N GLU A 319 -36.01 -32.09 22.47
CA GLU A 319 -35.31 -31.07 23.25
C GLU A 319 -33.88 -31.50 23.56
N LEU A 320 -32.94 -30.55 23.47
CA LEU A 320 -31.73 -30.53 24.28
C LEU A 320 -31.41 -29.05 24.57
N THR A 321 -31.80 -28.63 25.75
CA THR A 321 -31.49 -27.35 26.38
C THR A 321 -30.05 -27.39 26.91
N ALA A 322 -29.23 -26.44 26.47
CA ALA A 322 -27.96 -26.11 27.11
C ALA A 322 -27.77 -24.60 27.07
N GLU A 323 -28.16 -23.94 28.16
CA GLU A 323 -27.87 -22.54 28.43
C GLU A 323 -26.36 -22.37 28.69
N ALA A 324 -25.65 -21.70 27.79
CA ALA A 324 -24.29 -21.24 28.05
C ALA A 324 -24.35 -19.92 28.84
N LYS A 325 -23.96 -19.98 30.12
CA LYS A 325 -23.74 -18.80 30.99
C LYS A 325 -22.71 -17.86 30.37
N LYS A 326 -23.10 -16.58 30.24
CA LYS A 326 -22.23 -15.45 29.90
C LYS A 326 -21.23 -15.20 31.05
N PRO A 327 -19.91 -15.06 30.81
CA PRO A 327 -18.98 -14.74 31.89
C PRO A 327 -19.14 -13.28 32.34
N GLU A 328 -19.33 -13.07 33.64
CA GLU A 328 -19.27 -11.77 34.29
C GLU A 328 -17.84 -11.20 34.22
N VAL A 329 -17.69 -10.04 33.61
CA VAL A 329 -16.46 -9.24 33.66
C VAL A 329 -16.49 -8.42 34.95
N ARG A 330 -15.68 -8.82 35.94
CA ARG A 330 -15.49 -8.06 37.18
C ARG A 330 -14.45 -6.96 36.94
N VAL A 331 -14.90 -5.72 36.87
CA VAL A 331 -14.02 -4.53 36.75
C VAL A 331 -13.37 -4.27 38.11
N HIS A 332 -12.06 -4.48 38.21
CA HIS A 332 -11.26 -4.04 39.36
C HIS A 332 -10.88 -2.56 39.18
N THR A 333 -11.44 -1.68 40.03
CA THR A 333 -11.00 -0.29 40.17
C THR A 333 -9.67 -0.24 40.96
N PRO A 334 -8.64 0.48 40.50
CA PRO A 334 -7.40 0.67 41.27
C PRO A 334 -7.57 1.69 42.40
N THR A 335 -7.05 1.37 43.57
CA THR A 335 -6.96 2.24 44.75
C THR A 335 -5.84 3.28 44.58
N PRO A 336 -6.00 4.56 45.00
CA PRO A 336 -4.95 5.57 44.87
C PRO A 336 -3.79 5.32 45.83
N LEU A 337 -2.56 5.37 45.33
CA LEU A 337 -1.34 5.42 46.13
C LEU A 337 -1.23 6.77 46.84
N ARG A 338 -1.20 6.75 48.18
CA ARG A 338 -0.83 7.90 49.01
C ARG A 338 0.69 8.09 48.99
N SER A 339 1.12 9.31 48.72
CA SER A 339 2.49 9.79 48.87
C SER A 339 2.96 9.75 50.33
N LYS A 340 4.13 9.15 50.55
CA LYS A 340 5.13 9.58 51.54
C LYS A 340 6.51 9.30 50.95
#